data_AF-A0A151S4I8-F1
#
_entry.id   AF-A0A151S4I8-F1
#
_cell.length_a   1.000
_cell.length_b   1.000
_cell.length_c   1.000
_cell.angle_alpha   90.00
_cell.angle_beta   90.00
_cell.angle_gamma   90.00
#
_symmetry.space_group_name_H-M   'P 1'
#
loop_
_entity.id
_entity.type
_entity.pdbx_description
1 polymer ?
#
loop_
_entity_poly.entity_id
_entity_poly.type
_entity_poly.pdbx_seq_one_letter_code
_entity_poly.pdbx_strand_id
1 'polypeptide(L)'
;VGDELYIGLRFHTKNDVKMVVKHYSMNAHQKIFVVDKLNNKWVIKKWSRRHTCINPMLSQDHNKLDSEFICYCILGMVREDASVSISLIQERISGQYNYKVSYWKAWKAKQKEIERVYSDWSDLYDLLPRWLDRMVECYPESVYKLETTEYVSNHIVDQNFRTLLIATTQDGNVRVLPLAFAIVEGETLSDWSWFWYKIRCYVTKNQGYTTNKHKFERRLERFRDVSPKICRWIDDISLEKWALAHDEEGR
;
A
#
# COMPACT_ATOMS: atom_id res chain seq x y z
N VAL A 1 -12.91 32.50 10.55
CA VAL A 1 -13.68 32.51 11.83
C VAL A 1 -13.63 31.08 12.35
N GLY A 2 -12.48 30.59 12.83
CA GLY A 2 -11.86 30.94 14.09
C GLY A 2 -11.95 29.69 14.96
N ASP A 3 -11.09 28.70 14.66
CA ASP A 3 -10.98 27.40 15.35
C ASP A 3 -10.46 27.59 16.78
N GLU A 4 -11.17 28.35 17.59
CA GLU A 4 -10.84 28.56 18.99
C GLU A 4 -11.79 27.76 19.87
N LEU A 5 -11.21 26.97 20.77
CA LEU A 5 -11.96 26.23 21.77
C LEU A 5 -12.60 27.21 22.75
N TYR A 6 -13.93 27.37 22.71
CA TYR A 6 -14.66 28.24 23.64
C TYR A 6 -15.63 27.47 24.54
N ILE A 7 -15.92 28.05 25.71
CA ILE A 7 -16.90 27.52 26.66
C ILE A 7 -18.28 27.58 26.00
N GLY A 8 -18.96 26.44 25.90
CA GLY A 8 -20.24 26.32 25.20
C GLY A 8 -20.17 25.68 23.81
N LEU A 9 -18.96 25.40 23.28
CA LEU A 9 -18.80 24.65 22.02
C LEU A 9 -19.44 23.25 22.15
N ARG A 10 -20.26 22.88 21.15
CA ARG A 10 -21.09 21.68 21.18
C ARG A 10 -20.57 20.63 20.19
N PHE A 11 -20.53 19.38 20.64
CA PHE A 11 -20.15 18.23 19.81
C PHE A 11 -21.26 17.18 19.79
N HIS A 12 -21.34 16.48 18.67
CA HIS A 12 -22.33 15.42 18.44
C HIS A 12 -21.91 14.10 19.05
N THR A 13 -20.61 13.78 19.02
CA THR A 13 -20.10 12.53 19.59
C THR A 13 -19.12 12.80 20.73
N LYS A 14 -19.04 11.86 21.67
CA LYS A 14 -18.04 11.88 22.75
C LYS A 14 -16.62 11.78 22.20
N ASN A 15 -16.44 11.09 21.07
CA ASN A 15 -15.13 10.88 20.46
C ASN A 15 -14.56 12.18 19.90
N ASP A 16 -15.38 12.98 19.21
CA ASP A 16 -14.96 14.26 18.64
C ASP A 16 -14.48 15.21 19.74
N VAL A 17 -15.23 15.29 20.85
CA VAL A 17 -14.83 16.08 22.02
C VAL A 17 -13.48 15.62 22.54
N LYS A 18 -13.29 14.30 22.66
CA LYS A 18 -12.05 13.71 23.16
C LYS A 18 -10.87 14.07 22.25
N MET A 19 -11.04 13.97 20.93
CA MET A 19 -9.98 14.32 19.97
C MET A 19 -9.66 15.81 20.04
N VAL A 20 -10.66 16.67 20.05
CA VAL A 20 -10.44 18.12 20.18
C VAL A 20 -9.74 18.47 21.49
N VAL A 21 -10.16 17.91 22.62
CA VAL A 21 -9.49 18.12 23.91
C VAL A 21 -8.03 17.68 23.90
N LYS A 22 -7.72 16.56 23.23
CA LYS A 22 -6.32 16.12 23.04
C LYS A 22 -5.53 17.13 22.23
N HIS A 23 -6.05 17.58 21.07
CA HIS A 23 -5.42 18.58 20.21
C HIS A 23 -5.06 19.85 20.98
N TYR A 24 -6.02 20.46 21.67
CA TYR A 24 -5.76 21.68 22.44
C TYR A 24 -4.90 21.45 23.67
N SER A 25 -5.03 20.30 24.35
CA SER A 25 -4.16 19.98 25.48
C SER A 25 -2.70 19.86 25.08
N MET A 26 -2.41 19.38 23.86
CA MET A 26 -1.05 19.24 23.34
C MET A 26 -0.51 20.58 22.81
N ASN A 27 -1.32 21.34 22.08
CA ASN A 27 -0.87 22.62 21.52
C ASN A 27 -0.77 23.73 22.58
N ALA A 28 -1.67 23.76 23.55
CA ALA A 28 -1.73 24.82 24.56
C ALA A 28 -1.18 24.41 25.93
N HIS A 29 -0.72 23.16 26.10
CA HIS A 29 -0.24 22.61 27.38
C HIS A 29 -1.28 22.74 28.53
N GLN A 30 -2.58 22.66 28.22
CA GLN A 30 -3.66 22.97 29.17
C GLN A 30 -4.47 21.75 29.61
N LYS A 31 -4.96 21.80 30.86
CA LYS A 31 -5.97 20.85 31.36
C LYS A 31 -7.36 21.39 31.04
N ILE A 32 -8.10 20.65 30.19
CA ILE A 32 -9.48 20.98 29.81
C ILE A 32 -10.42 20.00 30.53
N PHE A 33 -11.50 20.53 31.11
CA PHE A 33 -12.54 19.77 31.77
C PHE A 33 -13.81 19.75 30.89
N VAL A 34 -14.29 18.53 30.61
CA VAL A 34 -15.51 18.27 29.85
C VAL A 34 -16.56 17.71 30.81
N VAL A 35 -17.81 18.15 30.67
CA VAL A 35 -18.96 17.62 31.43
C VAL A 35 -20.01 17.09 30.45
N ASP A 36 -20.74 16.05 30.86
CA ASP A 36 -21.72 15.32 30.05
C ASP A 36 -23.07 16.07 29.88
N LYS A 37 -23.76 15.72 28.78
CA LYS A 37 -25.14 15.93 28.32
C LYS A 37 -25.87 17.20 28.77
N LEU A 38 -25.84 18.22 27.90
CA LEU A 38 -26.91 19.21 27.80
C LEU A 38 -27.61 19.01 26.44
N ASN A 39 -28.89 18.69 26.45
CA ASN A 39 -29.71 18.47 25.24
C ASN A 39 -29.10 17.48 24.22
N ASN A 40 -28.71 16.28 24.67
CA ASN A 40 -28.08 15.25 23.83
C ASN A 40 -26.78 15.66 23.12
N LYS A 41 -26.10 16.73 23.57
CA LYS A 41 -24.81 17.18 23.02
C LYS A 41 -23.76 17.33 24.13
N TRP A 42 -22.50 17.16 23.77
CA TRP A 42 -21.36 17.32 24.67
C TRP A 42 -20.83 18.75 24.64
N VAL A 43 -20.52 19.34 25.80
CA VAL A 43 -20.17 20.77 25.93
C VAL A 43 -18.94 21.00 26.80
N ILE A 44 -18.10 21.94 26.39
CA ILE A 44 -16.92 22.38 27.16
C ILE A 44 -17.35 23.43 28.19
N LYS A 45 -17.04 23.19 29.47
CA LYS A 45 -17.46 24.07 30.59
C LYS A 45 -16.30 24.83 31.25
N LYS A 46 -15.11 24.23 31.35
CA LYS A 46 -13.96 24.82 32.07
C LYS A 46 -12.64 24.38 31.45
N TRP A 47 -11.69 25.30 31.38
CA TRP A 47 -10.30 25.01 31.02
C TRP A 47 -9.38 25.80 31.95
N SER A 48 -8.21 25.25 32.26
CA SER A 48 -7.19 25.96 33.05
C SER A 48 -6.67 27.16 32.27
N ARG A 49 -6.49 28.32 32.92
CA ARG A 49 -5.77 29.48 32.33
C ARG A 49 -4.39 29.04 31.83
N ARG A 50 -3.89 29.70 30.78
CA ARG A 50 -2.49 29.52 30.30
C ARG A 50 -1.57 29.70 31.50
N HIS A 51 -0.76 28.69 31.77
CA HIS A 51 0.32 28.79 32.75
C HIS A 51 1.63 28.85 31.99
N THR A 52 2.55 29.67 32.46
CA THR A 52 3.88 29.88 31.86
C THR A 52 4.93 28.92 32.43
N CYS A 53 4.51 27.85 33.10
CA CYS A 53 5.45 26.91 33.70
C CYS A 53 6.23 26.19 32.59
N ILE A 54 7.53 26.45 32.53
CA ILE A 54 8.48 25.74 31.69
C ILE A 54 8.81 24.45 32.43
N ASN A 55 8.45 23.30 31.87
CA ASN A 55 8.97 22.01 32.34
C ASN A 55 10.20 21.65 31.49
N PRO A 56 11.43 21.77 32.02
CA PRO A 56 12.65 21.49 31.26
C PRO A 56 12.85 20.00 30.93
N MET A 57 12.02 19.10 31.50
CA MET A 57 11.98 17.67 31.14
C MET A 57 10.66 17.31 30.43
N LEU A 58 10.29 18.06 29.40
CA LEU A 58 9.19 17.65 28.52
C LEU A 58 9.57 16.35 27.81
N SER A 59 8.90 15.27 28.20
CA SER A 59 8.95 14.00 27.47
C SER A 59 8.65 14.26 25.99
N GLN A 60 9.52 13.75 25.13
CA GLN A 60 9.32 13.80 23.67
C GLN A 60 8.14 12.93 23.22
N ASP A 61 7.65 12.05 24.11
CA ASP A 61 6.43 11.27 23.92
C ASP A 61 5.31 11.79 24.84
N HIS A 62 4.19 12.24 24.26
CA HIS A 62 3.04 12.73 24.99
C HIS A 62 1.98 11.62 25.14
N ASN A 63 1.52 11.33 26.36
CA ASN A 63 0.60 10.22 26.64
C ASN A 63 -0.77 10.32 25.90
N LYS A 64 -1.19 11.52 25.50
CA LYS A 64 -2.41 11.74 24.69
C LYS A 64 -2.18 11.57 23.19
N LEU A 65 -0.93 11.51 22.75
CA LEU A 65 -0.53 11.21 21.37
C LEU A 65 -0.51 9.69 21.18
N ASP A 66 -1.69 9.09 21.32
CA ASP A 66 -1.92 7.67 21.11
C ASP A 66 -2.29 7.39 19.64
N SER A 67 -2.27 6.10 19.24
CA SER A 67 -2.61 5.70 17.88
C SER A 67 -4.02 6.16 17.46
N GLU A 68 -4.95 6.25 18.42
CA GLU A 68 -6.33 6.67 18.18
C GLU A 68 -6.43 8.15 17.79
N PHE A 69 -5.64 9.00 18.43
CA PHE A 69 -5.55 10.41 18.06
C PHE A 69 -4.81 10.61 16.73
N ILE A 70 -3.78 9.80 16.47
CA ILE A 70 -3.06 9.84 15.19
C ILE A 70 -4.03 9.44 14.06
N CYS A 71 -4.84 8.40 14.22
CA CYS A 71 -5.93 8.02 13.30
C CYS A 71 -6.79 9.22 12.89
N TYR A 72 -7.29 9.97 13.88
CA TYR A 72 -8.08 11.18 13.64
C TYR A 72 -7.34 12.24 12.81
N CYS A 73 -6.03 12.39 13.02
CA CYS A 73 -5.21 13.37 12.30
C CYS A 73 -4.89 12.96 10.85
N ILE A 74 -4.78 11.65 10.58
CA ILE A 74 -4.38 11.11 9.27
C ILE A 74 -5.55 10.65 8.40
N LEU A 75 -6.79 10.67 8.90
CA LEU A 75 -8.00 10.27 8.15
C LEU A 75 -8.02 10.83 6.72
N GLY A 76 -7.79 12.14 6.56
CA GLY A 76 -7.75 12.78 5.25
C GLY A 76 -6.63 12.25 4.35
N MET A 77 -5.43 12.07 4.92
CA MET A 77 -4.27 11.55 4.17
C MET A 77 -4.53 10.13 3.67
N VAL A 78 -5.09 9.26 4.50
CA VAL A 78 -5.35 7.87 4.15
C VAL A 78 -6.49 7.74 3.13
N ARG A 79 -7.51 8.61 3.21
CA ARG A 79 -8.59 8.66 2.22
C ARG A 79 -8.11 9.11 0.84
N GLU A 80 -7.15 10.02 0.80
CA GLU A 80 -6.55 10.50 -0.46
C GLU A 80 -5.57 9.46 -1.01
N ASP A 81 -4.73 8.89 -0.16
CA ASP A 81 -3.72 7.91 -0.53
C ASP A 81 -3.41 6.93 0.63
N ALA A 82 -3.91 5.71 0.51
CA ALA A 82 -3.62 4.63 1.46
C ALA A 82 -2.13 4.21 1.45
N SER A 83 -1.38 4.52 0.40
CA SER A 83 0.05 4.18 0.29
C SER A 83 0.97 5.13 1.06
N VAL A 84 0.44 6.23 1.62
CA VAL A 84 1.16 7.27 2.36
C VAL A 84 2.25 6.74 3.30
N SER A 85 3.46 7.29 3.20
CA SER A 85 4.61 6.78 3.96
C SER A 85 4.48 7.05 5.46
N ILE A 86 5.01 6.13 6.28
CA ILE A 86 5.01 6.29 7.75
C ILE A 86 5.86 7.49 8.17
N SER A 87 6.96 7.75 7.47
CA SER A 87 7.83 8.91 7.71
C SER A 87 7.07 10.22 7.52
N LEU A 88 6.25 10.35 6.47
CA LEU A 88 5.43 11.55 6.25
C LEU A 88 4.37 11.73 7.34
N ILE A 89 3.77 10.63 7.83
CA ILE A 89 2.86 10.68 8.98
C ILE A 89 3.60 11.19 10.21
N GLN A 90 4.79 10.66 10.51
CA GLN A 90 5.60 11.12 11.65
C GLN A 90 5.97 12.60 11.52
N GLU A 91 6.40 13.04 10.34
CA GLU A 91 6.76 14.43 10.05
C GLU A 91 5.58 15.38 10.26
N ARG A 92 4.41 15.06 9.68
CA ARG A 92 3.21 15.88 9.84
C ARG A 92 2.81 16.04 11.30
N ILE A 93 2.75 14.94 12.04
CA ILE A 93 2.33 14.97 13.45
C ILE A 93 3.38 15.67 14.31
N SER A 94 4.66 15.44 14.04
CA SER A 94 5.75 16.13 14.76
C SER A 94 5.74 17.63 14.48
N GLY A 95 5.49 18.04 13.23
CA GLY A 95 5.36 19.45 12.85
C GLY A 95 4.15 20.14 13.47
N GLN A 96 3.04 19.43 13.66
CA GLN A 96 1.82 20.01 14.22
C GLN A 96 1.87 20.14 15.75
N TYR A 97 2.41 19.15 16.47
CA TYR A 97 2.34 19.10 17.94
C TYR A 97 3.70 19.25 18.64
N ASN A 98 4.80 19.32 17.89
CA ASN A 98 6.16 19.41 18.41
C ASN A 98 6.54 18.25 19.37
N TYR A 99 5.97 17.06 19.13
CA TYR A 99 6.28 15.81 19.83
C TYR A 99 6.76 14.75 18.85
N LYS A 100 7.72 13.92 19.27
CA LYS A 100 8.26 12.85 18.43
C LYS A 100 7.34 11.63 18.47
N VAL A 101 6.77 11.28 17.31
CA VAL A 101 5.97 10.06 17.17
C VAL A 101 6.88 8.85 16.89
N SER A 102 6.67 7.74 17.59
CA SER A 102 7.37 6.49 17.27
C SER A 102 6.83 5.86 15.99
N TYR A 103 7.71 5.19 15.24
CA TYR A 103 7.34 4.50 13.99
C TYR A 103 6.14 3.56 14.20
N TRP A 104 6.17 2.74 15.27
CA TRP A 104 5.11 1.78 15.55
C TRP A 104 3.76 2.45 15.85
N LYS A 105 3.71 3.60 16.54
CA LYS A 105 2.45 4.34 16.78
C LYS A 105 1.86 4.84 15.48
N ALA A 106 2.70 5.41 14.60
CA ALA A 106 2.29 5.89 13.29
C ALA A 106 1.83 4.74 12.37
N TRP A 107 2.60 3.65 12.32
CA TRP A 107 2.24 2.44 11.56
C TRP A 107 0.93 1.84 12.04
N LYS A 108 0.76 1.65 13.36
CA LYS A 108 -0.48 1.12 13.94
C LYS A 108 -1.68 2.01 13.67
N ALA A 109 -1.51 3.33 13.74
CA ALA A 109 -2.57 4.28 13.39
C ALA A 109 -2.93 4.20 11.90
N LYS A 110 -1.94 4.12 11.01
CA LYS A 110 -2.16 3.94 9.57
C LYS A 110 -2.97 2.67 9.28
N GLN A 111 -2.57 1.52 9.84
CA GLN A 111 -3.28 0.26 9.63
C GLN A 111 -4.74 0.33 10.11
N LYS A 112 -4.96 0.86 11.31
CA LYS A 112 -6.31 1.09 11.84
C LYS A 112 -7.16 2.00 10.96
N GLU A 113 -6.58 3.05 10.41
CA GLU A 113 -7.33 3.99 9.58
C GLU A 113 -7.63 3.43 8.19
N ILE A 114 -6.72 2.65 7.61
CA ILE A 114 -6.98 1.89 6.38
C ILE A 114 -8.17 0.95 6.58
N GLU A 115 -8.15 0.16 7.66
CA GLU A 115 -9.24 -0.76 8.02
C GLU A 115 -10.58 -0.04 8.19
N ARG A 116 -10.57 1.18 8.77
CA ARG A 116 -11.78 2.01 8.92
C ARG A 116 -12.33 2.55 7.61
N VAL A 117 -11.46 2.89 6.66
CA VAL A 117 -11.84 3.53 5.38
C VAL A 117 -12.19 2.50 4.32
N TYR A 118 -11.43 1.41 4.24
CA TYR A 118 -11.50 0.42 3.17
C TYR A 118 -12.12 -0.92 3.61
N SER A 119 -12.70 -0.97 4.81
CA SER A 119 -13.18 -2.17 5.50
C SER A 119 -12.05 -3.09 5.97
N ASP A 120 -12.43 -4.10 6.76
CA ASP A 120 -11.47 -5.07 7.25
C ASP A 120 -10.92 -5.94 6.10
N TRP A 121 -9.79 -6.59 6.35
CA TRP A 121 -9.18 -7.46 5.35
C TRP A 121 -10.10 -8.61 4.95
N SER A 122 -10.95 -9.11 5.86
CA SER A 122 -11.89 -10.20 5.60
C SER A 122 -12.94 -9.79 4.56
N ASP A 123 -13.56 -8.63 4.74
CA ASP A 123 -14.54 -8.04 3.82
C ASP A 123 -13.94 -7.85 2.42
N LEU A 124 -12.66 -7.44 2.34
CA LEU A 124 -11.94 -7.28 1.07
C LEU A 124 -11.67 -8.64 0.40
N TYR A 125 -11.31 -9.67 1.16
CA TYR A 125 -11.17 -11.04 0.64
C TYR A 125 -12.52 -11.60 0.15
N ASP A 126 -13.62 -11.31 0.85
CA ASP A 126 -14.97 -11.71 0.44
C ASP A 126 -15.42 -10.99 -0.85
N LEU A 127 -14.92 -9.77 -1.08
CA LEU A 127 -15.18 -9.01 -2.31
C LEU A 127 -14.33 -9.46 -3.50
N LEU A 128 -13.17 -10.07 -3.24
CA LEU A 128 -12.18 -10.42 -4.27
C LEU A 128 -12.76 -11.28 -5.41
N PRO A 129 -13.56 -12.34 -5.18
CA PRO A 129 -14.16 -13.12 -6.27
C PRO A 129 -15.02 -12.26 -7.19
N ARG A 130 -15.87 -11.40 -6.62
CA ARG A 130 -16.73 -10.50 -7.40
C ARG A 130 -15.93 -9.49 -8.19
N TRP A 131 -14.82 -8.99 -7.63
CA TRP A 131 -13.93 -8.09 -8.35
C TRP A 131 -13.23 -8.81 -9.53
N LEU A 132 -12.75 -10.03 -9.30
CA LEU A 132 -12.13 -10.87 -10.33
C LEU A 132 -13.11 -11.21 -11.47
N ASP A 133 -14.38 -11.49 -11.14
CA ASP A 133 -15.44 -11.67 -12.14
C ASP A 133 -15.61 -10.42 -13.01
N ARG A 134 -15.72 -9.24 -12.39
CA ARG A 134 -15.82 -7.96 -13.12
C ARG A 134 -14.61 -7.67 -13.98
N MET A 135 -13.41 -8.06 -13.53
CA MET A 135 -12.19 -7.92 -14.31
C MET A 135 -12.25 -8.73 -15.60
N VAL A 136 -12.70 -9.99 -15.54
CA VAL A 136 -12.85 -10.86 -16.72
C VAL A 136 -13.98 -10.38 -17.64
N GLU A 137 -15.08 -9.88 -17.09
CA GLU A 137 -16.16 -9.26 -17.87
C GLU A 137 -15.65 -8.06 -18.69
N CYS A 138 -14.84 -7.19 -18.07
CA CYS A 138 -14.28 -6.01 -18.73
C CYS A 138 -13.15 -6.36 -19.72
N TYR A 139 -12.37 -7.39 -19.40
CA TYR A 139 -11.18 -7.80 -20.16
C TYR A 139 -11.23 -9.32 -20.41
N PRO A 140 -11.90 -9.77 -21.49
CA PRO A 140 -12.15 -11.20 -21.75
C PRO A 140 -10.90 -12.08 -21.92
N GLU A 141 -9.75 -11.48 -22.20
CA GLU A 141 -8.45 -12.18 -22.28
C GLU A 141 -7.83 -12.45 -20.90
N SER A 142 -8.33 -11.79 -19.85
CA SER A 142 -7.89 -12.01 -18.48
C SER A 142 -8.40 -13.35 -17.96
N VAL A 143 -7.57 -14.04 -17.20
CA VAL A 143 -7.92 -15.31 -16.56
C VAL A 143 -7.56 -15.21 -15.09
N TYR A 144 -8.48 -15.62 -14.22
CA TYR A 144 -8.17 -15.85 -12.82
C TYR A 144 -8.56 -17.27 -12.43
N LYS A 145 -7.91 -17.80 -11.39
CA LYS A 145 -8.29 -19.05 -10.75
C LYS A 145 -8.22 -18.86 -9.25
N LEU A 146 -9.33 -19.14 -8.58
CA LEU A 146 -9.41 -19.14 -7.12
C LEU A 146 -9.45 -20.60 -6.65
N GLU A 147 -8.46 -21.01 -5.87
CA GLU A 147 -8.43 -22.30 -5.18
C GLU A 147 -8.42 -21.96 -3.68
N THR A 148 -9.51 -22.26 -2.97
CA THR A 148 -9.62 -22.03 -1.52
C THR A 148 -9.42 -23.36 -0.79
N THR A 149 -8.41 -23.45 0.06
CA THR A 149 -8.29 -24.55 1.03
C THR A 149 -9.00 -24.13 2.33
N GLU A 150 -9.85 -25.00 2.88
CA GLU A 150 -10.35 -24.82 4.25
C GLU A 150 -9.22 -25.12 5.23
N TYR A 151 -8.27 -24.19 5.39
CA TYR A 151 -7.14 -24.39 6.29
C TYR A 151 -7.51 -23.99 7.72
N VAL A 152 -8.30 -24.84 8.37
CA VAL A 152 -8.59 -24.74 9.80
C VAL A 152 -7.66 -25.70 10.54
N SER A 153 -6.51 -25.22 10.99
CA SER A 153 -5.71 -25.97 11.96
C SER A 153 -6.26 -25.67 13.36
N ASN A 154 -6.83 -26.68 14.05
CA ASN A 154 -7.34 -26.56 15.42
C ASN A 154 -8.27 -25.36 15.69
N HIS A 155 -9.21 -25.05 14.77
CA HIS A 155 -10.14 -23.90 14.88
C HIS A 155 -9.48 -22.51 14.90
N ILE A 156 -8.21 -22.41 14.51
CA ILE A 156 -7.50 -21.14 14.36
C ILE A 156 -7.14 -20.99 12.88
N VAL A 157 -7.66 -19.94 12.25
CA VAL A 157 -7.19 -19.49 10.94
C VAL A 157 -5.78 -18.97 11.14
N ASP A 158 -4.78 -19.68 10.61
CA ASP A 158 -3.41 -19.18 10.64
C ASP A 158 -3.31 -17.98 9.70
N GLN A 159 -3.15 -16.79 10.28
CA GLN A 159 -3.01 -15.53 9.54
C GLN A 159 -1.58 -15.33 9.01
N ASN A 160 -0.63 -16.21 9.36
CA ASN A 160 0.80 -15.95 9.18
C ASN A 160 1.37 -16.38 7.81
N PHE A 161 0.58 -17.01 6.93
CA PHE A 161 1.11 -17.63 5.72
C PHE A 161 0.25 -17.33 4.49
N ARG A 162 0.44 -16.12 3.95
CA ARG A 162 -0.04 -15.72 2.62
C ARG A 162 1.06 -14.95 1.91
N THR A 163 1.86 -15.63 1.11
CA THR A 163 2.88 -15.02 0.27
C THR A 163 2.23 -14.52 -1.02
N LEU A 164 2.51 -13.27 -1.39
CA LEU A 164 2.13 -12.72 -2.69
C LEU A 164 3.26 -12.95 -3.70
N LEU A 165 3.03 -13.84 -4.66
CA LEU A 165 3.89 -14.01 -5.83
C LEU A 165 3.44 -13.04 -6.92
N ILE A 166 4.38 -12.34 -7.56
CA ILE A 166 4.10 -11.43 -8.67
C ILE A 166 5.09 -11.72 -9.80
N ALA A 167 4.56 -11.98 -10.99
CA ALA A 167 5.33 -11.99 -12.23
C ALA A 167 5.13 -10.63 -12.92
N THR A 168 6.24 -9.98 -13.25
CA THR A 168 6.24 -8.74 -14.02
C THR A 168 7.10 -8.91 -15.27
N THR A 169 6.84 -8.09 -16.28
CA THR A 169 7.67 -7.94 -17.49
C THR A 169 8.07 -6.49 -17.68
N GLN A 170 8.95 -6.23 -18.64
CA GLN A 170 9.32 -4.88 -19.05
C GLN A 170 9.00 -4.69 -20.52
N ASP A 171 8.46 -3.53 -20.88
CA ASP A 171 8.34 -3.13 -22.28
C ASP A 171 9.68 -2.57 -22.82
N GLY A 172 9.72 -2.27 -24.13
CA GLY A 172 10.90 -1.66 -24.77
C GLY A 172 11.27 -0.26 -24.23
N ASN A 173 10.43 0.33 -23.36
CA ASN A 173 10.68 1.59 -22.67
C ASN A 173 11.04 1.38 -21.19
N VAL A 174 11.42 0.17 -20.79
CA VAL A 174 11.84 -0.18 -19.41
C VAL A 174 10.71 0.00 -18.38
N ARG A 175 9.45 0.07 -18.83
CA ARG A 175 8.30 0.16 -17.91
C ARG A 175 7.93 -1.23 -17.42
N VAL A 176 7.86 -1.38 -16.10
CA VAL A 176 7.45 -2.63 -15.46
C VAL A 176 5.93 -2.80 -15.60
N LEU A 177 5.51 -3.95 -16.11
CA LEU A 177 4.12 -4.32 -16.35
C LEU A 177 3.81 -5.61 -15.59
N PRO A 178 2.74 -5.66 -14.78
CA PRO A 178 2.32 -6.90 -14.13
C PRO A 178 1.80 -7.90 -15.18
N LEU A 179 2.30 -9.13 -15.14
CA LEU A 179 1.84 -10.25 -15.97
C LEU A 179 0.86 -11.15 -15.23
N ALA A 180 1.19 -11.49 -13.99
CA ALA A 180 0.37 -12.37 -13.15
C ALA A 180 0.70 -12.13 -11.68
N PHE A 181 -0.24 -12.45 -10.80
CA PHE A 181 0.00 -12.53 -9.36
C PHE A 181 -0.73 -13.74 -8.79
N ALA A 182 -0.26 -14.23 -7.65
CA ALA A 182 -0.89 -15.31 -6.89
C ALA A 182 -0.67 -15.10 -5.41
N ILE A 183 -1.68 -15.44 -4.60
CA ILE A 183 -1.56 -15.53 -3.15
C ILE A 183 -1.44 -17.01 -2.81
N VAL A 184 -0.32 -17.41 -2.23
CA VAL A 184 0.03 -18.81 -1.92
C VAL A 184 0.35 -18.97 -0.44
N GLU A 185 0.40 -20.22 0.03
CA GLU A 185 0.70 -20.51 1.44
C GLU A 185 2.13 -20.10 1.80
N GLY A 186 3.12 -20.29 0.92
CA GLY A 186 4.47 -19.81 1.17
C GLY A 186 5.37 -19.77 -0.05
N GLU A 187 6.65 -19.46 0.16
CA GLU A 187 7.68 -19.56 -0.89
C GLU A 187 8.19 -21.00 -1.02
N THR A 188 7.28 -21.96 -1.23
CA THR A 188 7.63 -23.37 -1.38
C THR A 188 7.90 -23.75 -2.83
N LEU A 189 8.66 -24.82 -3.06
CA LEU A 189 8.89 -25.34 -4.41
C LEU A 189 7.58 -25.73 -5.10
N SER A 190 6.61 -26.26 -4.36
CA SER A 190 5.28 -26.60 -4.86
C SER A 190 4.50 -25.36 -5.30
N ASP A 191 4.49 -24.30 -4.49
CA ASP A 191 3.78 -23.06 -4.80
C ASP A 191 4.37 -22.37 -6.03
N TRP A 192 5.71 -22.29 -6.10
CA TRP A 192 6.41 -21.77 -7.28
C TRP A 192 6.16 -22.61 -8.53
N SER A 193 6.24 -23.94 -8.41
CA SER A 193 5.99 -24.85 -9.55
C SER A 193 4.56 -24.70 -10.08
N TRP A 194 3.58 -24.59 -9.17
CA TRP A 194 2.20 -24.32 -9.53
C TRP A 194 2.05 -22.96 -10.20
N PHE A 195 2.65 -21.89 -9.65
CA PHE A 195 2.55 -20.53 -10.20
C PHE A 195 3.14 -20.45 -11.61
N TRP A 196 4.34 -21.01 -11.82
CA TRP A 196 4.96 -21.08 -13.14
C TRP A 196 4.17 -21.93 -14.13
N TYR A 197 3.58 -23.04 -13.66
CA TYR A 197 2.69 -23.84 -14.49
C TYR A 197 1.47 -23.03 -14.94
N LYS A 198 0.83 -22.24 -14.06
CA LYS A 198 -0.27 -21.35 -14.45
C LYS A 198 0.18 -20.29 -15.45
N ILE A 199 1.30 -19.62 -15.23
CA ILE A 199 1.85 -18.64 -16.19
C ILE A 199 2.07 -19.31 -17.56
N ARG A 200 2.69 -20.48 -17.58
CA ARG A 200 2.92 -21.23 -18.82
C ARG A 200 1.61 -21.58 -19.54
N CYS A 201 0.62 -22.00 -18.77
CA CYS A 201 -0.66 -22.44 -19.29
C CYS A 201 -1.58 -21.30 -19.71
N TYR A 202 -1.45 -20.08 -19.17
CA TYR A 202 -2.41 -18.99 -19.40
C TYR A 202 -1.81 -17.75 -20.05
N VAL A 203 -0.56 -17.41 -19.75
CA VAL A 203 0.12 -16.22 -20.27
C VAL A 203 0.98 -16.57 -21.48
N THR A 204 1.72 -17.69 -21.45
CA THR A 204 2.61 -18.10 -22.55
C THR A 204 2.03 -19.23 -23.40
N LYS A 205 0.69 -19.30 -23.53
CA LYS A 205 0.02 -20.25 -24.43
C LYS A 205 0.61 -20.09 -25.84
N ASN A 206 1.26 -21.12 -26.37
CA ASN A 206 1.92 -21.15 -27.69
C ASN A 206 3.24 -20.40 -27.82
N GLN A 207 3.80 -19.90 -26.72
CA GLN A 207 5.24 -19.61 -26.65
C GLN A 207 5.86 -20.71 -25.79
N GLY A 208 6.23 -21.83 -26.43
CA GLY A 208 7.49 -22.45 -26.02
C GLY A 208 8.59 -21.38 -26.10
N TYR A 209 9.80 -21.67 -25.68
CA TYR A 209 10.93 -20.97 -26.26
C TYR A 209 10.89 -21.20 -27.78
N THR A 210 10.07 -20.45 -28.52
CA THR A 210 10.27 -20.30 -29.93
C THR A 210 11.53 -19.50 -29.99
N THR A 211 12.65 -20.20 -30.13
CA THR A 211 13.73 -19.78 -31.01
C THR A 211 13.09 -19.50 -32.38
N ASN A 212 12.35 -18.39 -32.45
CA ASN A 212 12.04 -17.69 -33.68
C ASN A 212 13.34 -17.09 -34.24
N LYS A 213 14.52 -17.62 -33.87
CA LYS A 213 15.81 -17.46 -34.52
C LYS A 213 15.63 -17.45 -36.03
N HIS A 214 14.95 -18.44 -36.60
CA HIS A 214 14.66 -18.46 -38.05
C HIS A 214 13.81 -17.26 -38.54
N LYS A 215 12.81 -16.77 -37.77
CA LYS A 215 12.02 -15.57 -38.16
C LYS A 215 12.80 -14.28 -37.93
N PHE A 216 13.62 -14.22 -36.90
CA PHE A 216 14.49 -13.11 -36.55
C PHE A 216 15.60 -12.99 -37.60
N GLU A 217 16.35 -14.06 -37.87
CA GLU A 217 17.36 -14.17 -38.93
C GLU A 217 16.77 -13.78 -40.28
N ARG A 218 15.61 -14.34 -40.67
CA ARG A 218 14.96 -13.96 -41.94
C ARG A 218 14.57 -12.49 -42.01
N ARG A 219 14.19 -11.86 -40.88
CA ARG A 219 13.88 -10.42 -40.83
C ARG A 219 15.16 -9.59 -40.82
N LEU A 220 16.19 -10.05 -40.13
CA LEU A 220 17.51 -9.43 -40.04
C LEU A 220 18.20 -9.41 -41.41
N GLU A 221 18.15 -10.53 -42.14
CA GLU A 221 18.63 -10.65 -43.53
C GLU A 221 17.91 -9.66 -44.44
N ARG A 222 16.57 -9.56 -44.34
CA ARG A 222 15.83 -8.54 -45.09
C ARG A 222 16.31 -7.11 -44.79
N PHE A 223 16.70 -6.79 -43.56
CA PHE A 223 17.26 -5.48 -43.22
C PHE A 223 18.66 -5.27 -43.80
N ARG A 224 19.49 -6.32 -43.84
CA ARG A 224 20.80 -6.29 -44.49
C ARG A 224 20.69 -6.04 -45.99
N ASP A 225 19.66 -6.58 -46.64
CA ASP A 225 19.38 -6.39 -48.06
C ASP A 225 18.91 -4.97 -48.43
N VAL A 226 18.42 -4.17 -47.48
CA VAL A 226 17.92 -2.80 -47.74
C VAL A 226 19.06 -1.85 -48.12
N SER A 227 20.22 -1.96 -47.46
CA SER A 227 21.34 -1.05 -47.73
C SER A 227 22.66 -1.59 -47.17
N PRO A 228 23.77 -1.46 -47.93
CA PRO A 228 25.10 -1.78 -47.43
C PRO A 228 25.51 -0.99 -46.18
N LYS A 229 24.96 0.22 -45.98
CA LYS A 229 25.21 1.01 -44.77
C LYS A 229 24.52 0.42 -43.54
N ILE A 230 23.30 -0.08 -43.72
CA ILE A 230 22.52 -0.74 -42.66
C ILE A 230 23.16 -2.07 -42.28
N CYS A 231 23.64 -2.85 -43.26
CA CYS A 231 24.35 -4.09 -43.00
C CYS A 231 25.58 -3.87 -42.11
N ARG A 232 26.46 -2.93 -42.47
CA ARG A 232 27.65 -2.59 -41.65
C ARG A 232 27.28 -2.12 -40.25
N TRP A 233 26.23 -1.30 -40.14
CA TRP A 233 25.77 -0.83 -38.84
C TRP A 233 25.26 -1.97 -37.94
N ILE A 234 24.52 -2.93 -38.51
CA ILE A 234 24.04 -4.10 -37.77
C ILE A 234 25.21 -5.00 -37.33
N ASP A 235 26.17 -5.24 -38.23
CA ASP A 235 27.28 -6.15 -37.99
C ASP A 235 28.34 -5.58 -37.01
N ASP A 236 28.39 -4.25 -36.84
CA ASP A 236 29.25 -3.57 -35.85
C ASP A 236 28.67 -3.59 -34.41
N ILE A 237 27.44 -4.06 -34.20
CA ILE A 237 26.84 -4.19 -32.86
C ILE A 237 27.33 -5.49 -32.22
N SER A 238 28.11 -5.38 -31.13
CA SER A 238 28.59 -6.54 -30.37
C SER A 238 27.44 -7.33 -29.75
N LEU A 239 27.63 -8.64 -29.56
CA LEU A 239 26.63 -9.54 -28.98
C LEU A 239 26.11 -9.07 -27.62
N GLU A 240 26.97 -8.49 -26.78
CA GLU A 240 26.55 -7.97 -25.47
C GLU A 240 25.60 -6.76 -25.57
N LYS A 241 25.52 -6.12 -26.74
CA LYS A 241 24.58 -5.02 -27.03
C LYS A 241 23.28 -5.50 -27.66
N TRP A 242 23.20 -6.75 -28.12
CA TRP A 242 22.00 -7.34 -28.72
C TRP A 242 21.04 -7.95 -27.69
N ALA A 243 21.56 -8.41 -26.55
CA ALA A 243 20.76 -9.06 -25.52
C ALA A 243 21.22 -8.64 -24.12
N LEU A 244 20.25 -8.43 -23.22
CA LEU A 244 20.49 -8.13 -21.80
C LEU A 244 21.04 -9.33 -21.01
N ALA A 245 20.91 -10.55 -21.54
CA ALA A 245 21.45 -11.79 -21.00
C ALA A 245 21.73 -12.76 -22.15
N HIS A 246 22.85 -13.48 -22.10
CA HIS A 246 23.21 -14.52 -23.05
C HIS A 246 23.96 -15.65 -22.32
N ASP A 247 23.81 -16.89 -22.76
CA ASP A 247 24.69 -17.98 -22.32
C ASP A 247 26.07 -17.92 -23.03
N GLU A 248 27.00 -18.82 -22.68
CA GLU A 248 28.30 -18.93 -23.36
C GLU A 248 28.16 -19.26 -24.87
N GLU A 249 26.98 -19.74 -25.29
CA GLU A 249 26.64 -20.07 -26.67
C GLU A 249 25.89 -18.93 -27.39
N GLY A 250 25.63 -17.79 -26.73
CA GLY A 250 24.96 -16.63 -27.31
C GLY A 250 23.44 -16.80 -27.52
N ARG A 251 22.78 -17.65 -26.74
CA ARG A 251 21.31 -17.88 -26.77
C ARG A 251 20.56 -17.06 -25.73
#